data_AF-A0A357G2M3-F1
#
_entry.id   AF-A0A357G2M3-F1
#
_cell.length_a   1.000
_cell.length_b   1.000
_cell.length_c   1.000
_cell.angle_alpha   90.00
_cell.angle_beta   90.00
_cell.angle_gamma   90.00
#
_symmetry.space_group_name_H-M   'P 1'
#
loop_
_entity.id
_entity.type
_entity.pdbx_description
1 polymer ?
#
loop_
_entity_poly.entity_id
_entity_poly.type
_entity_poly.pdbx_seq_one_letter_code
_entity_poly.pdbx_strand_id
1 'polypeptide(L)' 'MPPIPTYEIEDQFPGVVAGVDEAGRGPWAGPVVAAAVVLDRALAPEGVRDSKA' A
#
# COMPACT_ATOMS: atom_id res chain seq x y z
N MET A 1 4.47 -19.54 -5.84
CA MET A 1 3.75 -18.27 -6.04
C MET A 1 3.77 -17.54 -4.71
N PRO A 2 4.07 -16.23 -4.65
CA PRO A 2 3.89 -15.49 -3.41
C PRO A 2 2.42 -15.58 -2.96
N PRO A 3 2.14 -15.56 -1.65
CA PRO A 3 0.78 -15.59 -1.15
C PRO A 3 -0.03 -14.42 -1.73
N ILE A 4 -1.30 -14.67 -2.01
CA ILE A 4 -2.22 -13.62 -2.47
C ILE A 4 -2.45 -12.70 -1.26
N PRO A 5 -2.34 -11.36 -1.42
CA PRO A 5 -2.67 -10.43 -0.34
C PRO A 5 -4.11 -10.62 0.14
N THR A 6 -4.32 -10.55 1.46
CA THR A 6 -5.63 -10.61 2.13
C THR A 6 -5.82 -9.38 3.02
N TYR A 7 -7.05 -9.15 3.49
CA TYR A 7 -7.40 -8.04 4.41
C TYR A 7 -7.41 -8.45 5.89
N GLU A 8 -6.77 -9.57 6.24
CA GLU A 8 -6.85 -10.16 7.59
C GLU A 8 -6.30 -9.25 8.70
N ILE A 9 -5.35 -8.37 8.37
CA ILE A 9 -4.77 -7.44 9.33
C ILE A 9 -5.73 -6.26 9.54
N GLU A 10 -6.24 -5.69 8.44
CA GLU A 10 -7.15 -4.56 8.44
C GLU A 10 -8.45 -4.88 9.16
N ASP A 11 -8.93 -6.12 9.05
CA ASP A 11 -10.15 -6.61 9.71
C ASP A 11 -10.04 -6.67 11.24
N GLN A 12 -8.84 -6.59 11.80
CA GLN A 12 -8.64 -6.58 13.26
C GLN A 12 -8.81 -5.18 13.88
N PHE A 13 -8.89 -4.12 13.06
CA PHE A 13 -8.96 -2.75 13.56
C PHE A 13 -10.36 -2.16 13.36
N PRO A 14 -10.97 -1.59 14.42
CA PRO A 14 -12.22 -0.87 14.27
C PRO A 14 -11.97 0.49 13.58
N GLY A 15 -12.45 0.66 12.35
CA GLY A 15 -12.41 1.94 11.64
C GLY A 15 -11.91 1.83 10.20
N VAL A 16 -11.63 2.98 9.59
CA VAL A 16 -11.07 3.05 8.24
C VAL A 16 -9.57 2.81 8.31
N VAL A 17 -9.08 1.83 7.55
CA VAL A 17 -7.65 1.54 7.43
C VAL A 17 -7.08 2.17 6.16
N ALA A 18 -5.95 2.86 6.30
CA ALA A 18 -5.20 3.42 5.18
C ALA A 18 -3.83 2.75 5.08
N GLY A 19 -3.45 2.33 3.88
CA GLY A 19 -2.08 1.93 3.56
C GLY A 19 -1.20 3.16 3.35
N VAL A 20 0.04 3.13 3.85
CA VAL A 20 0.99 4.25 3.75
C VAL A 20 2.30 3.73 3.17
N ASP A 21 2.88 4.47 2.21
CA ASP A 21 4.18 4.17 1.63
C ASP A 21 4.93 5.44 1.22
N GLU A 22 6.25 5.35 1.08
CA GLU A 22 7.11 6.43 0.63
C GLU A 22 7.97 6.08 -0.59
N ALA A 23 8.26 7.10 -1.39
CA ALA A 23 9.20 7.03 -2.49
C ALA A 23 10.21 8.18 -2.42
N GLY A 24 11.43 7.94 -2.92
CA GLY A 24 12.48 8.96 -2.99
C GLY A 24 13.43 9.02 -1.79
N ARG A 25 13.45 8.01 -0.91
CA ARG A 25 14.43 7.93 0.20
C ARG A 25 15.88 7.66 -0.25
N GLY A 26 16.07 6.95 -1.36
CA GLY A 26 17.38 6.50 -1.87
C GLY A 26 18.10 7.37 -2.92
N PRO A 27 17.42 8.15 -3.79
CA PRO A 27 18.08 9.03 -4.76
C PRO A 27 18.94 10.14 -4.12
N TRP A 28 19.90 10.67 -4.89
CA TRP A 28 20.79 11.78 -4.46
C TRP A 28 20.13 13.17 -4.50
N ALA A 29 19.00 13.30 -5.19
CA ALA A 29 18.26 14.55 -5.31
C ALA A 29 16.77 14.26 -5.58
N GLY A 30 15.92 15.25 -5.30
CA GLY A 30 14.47 15.14 -5.33
C GLY A 30 13.87 14.94 -3.93
N PRO A 31 12.57 15.22 -3.76
CA PRO A 31 11.91 15.08 -2.47
C PRO A 31 11.66 13.61 -2.13
N VAL A 32 11.57 13.32 -0.83
CA VAL A 32 10.83 12.15 -0.35
C VAL A 32 9.35 12.51 -0.39
N VAL A 33 8.54 11.65 -1.00
CA VAL A 33 7.08 11.79 -1.05
C VAL A 33 6.46 10.58 -0.38
N ALA A 34 5.47 10.81 0.47
CA ALA A 34 4.66 9.76 1.08
C ALA A 34 3.19 9.95 0.71
N ALA A 35 2.45 8.84 0.64
CA ALA A 35 1.02 8.85 0.38
C ALA A 35 0.29 7.93 1.36
N ALA A 36 -0.96 8.28 1.68
CA ALA A 36 -1.88 7.44 2.43
C ALA A 36 -3.11 7.17 1.57
N VAL A 37 -3.48 5.89 1.42
CA VAL A 37 -4.60 5.48 0.56
C VAL A 37 -5.56 4.62 1.35
N VAL A 38 -6.83 5.02 1.34
CA VAL A 38 -7.95 4.16 1.73
C VAL A 38 -8.48 3.51 0.46
N LEU A 39 -8.38 2.19 0.38
CA LEU A 39 -8.83 1.41 -0.77
C LEU A 39 -10.29 0.98 -0.57
N ASP A 40 -11.10 1.14 -1.63
CA ASP A 40 -12.36 0.42 -1.73
C ASP A 40 -12.06 -1.06 -2.04
N ARG A 41 -12.40 -1.94 -1.09
CA ARG A 41 -12.14 -3.39 -1.18
C ARG A 41 -12.88 -4.05 -2.34
N ALA A 42 -14.00 -3.48 -2.79
CA ALA A 42 -14.76 -4.00 -3.93
C ALA A 42 -14.13 -3.59 -5.29
N LEU A 43 -13.27 -2.56 -5.28
CA LEU A 43 -12.65 -1.98 -6.48
C LEU A 43 -11.12 -2.03 -6.41
N ALA A 44 -10.56 -2.94 -5.61
CA ALA A 44 -9.12 -3.12 -5.51
C ALA A 44 -8.55 -3.46 -6.90
N PRO A 45 -7.61 -2.67 -7.46
CA PRO A 45 -7.10 -2.92 -8.80
C PRO A 45 -6.32 -4.22 -8.84
N GLU A 46 -6.56 -5.05 -9.87
CA GLU A 46 -5.78 -6.27 -10.08
C GLU A 46 -4.30 -5.93 -10.31
N GLY A 47 -3.41 -6.69 -9.67
CA GLY A 47 -1.97 -6.56 -9.90
C GLY A 47 -1.30 -5.42 -9.12
N VAL A 48 -1.99 -4.73 -8.21
CA VAL A 48 -1.32 -3.90 -7.18
C VAL A 48 -0.48 -4.84 -6.31
N ARG A 49 0.82 -4.82 -6.57
CA ARG A 49 1.86 -5.53 -5.81
C ARG A 49 2.89 -4.49 -5.41
N ASP A 50 3.77 -4.86 -4.49
CA ASP A 50 4.96 -4.06 -4.24
C ASP A 50 5.65 -3.79 -5.60
N SER A 51 5.82 -2.51 -5.90
CA SER A 51 6.41 -2.04 -7.16
C SER A 51 7.91 -2.31 -7.23
N LYS A 52 8.51 -2.80 -6.13
CA LYS A 52 9.92 -3.14 -6.03
C LYS A 52 10.09 -4.65 -6.27
N ALA A 53 10.48 -4.98 -7.50
CA ALA A 53 11.07 -6.28 -7.81
C ALA A 53 12.51 -6.37 -7.27
#